data_AF-A0A0P9F9T9-F1
#
_entry.id   AF-A0A0P9F9T9-F1
#
_cell.length_a   1.000
_cell.length_b   1.000
_cell.length_c   1.000
_cell.angle_alpha   90.00
_cell.angle_beta   90.00
_cell.angle_gamma   90.00
#
_symmetry.space_group_name_H-M   'P 1'
#
loop_
_entity.id
_entity.type
_entity.pdbx_description
1 polymer ?
#
loop_
_entity_poly.entity_id
_entity_poly.type
_entity_poly.pdbx_seq_one_letter_code
_entity_poly.pdbx_strand_id
1 'polypeptide(L)'
;MPTDDAALVASWRPAFEALYARDAQNARRQPFEEYWRWVQTYLLEGGAGNPGWLAQRTTLLARVRDAEARARLAPQLEVLGRAIAGEWAKDSATRRIHSTFLQGRPNLMSWGRALETAARRDTGDGQAIEAAVRAIQAELDALRVPGAVL
;
A
#
# COMPACT_ATOMS: atom_id res chain seq x y z
N MET A 1 -14.75 -12.52 -16.47
CA MET A 1 -15.13 -11.21 -15.89
C MET A 1 -14.03 -10.80 -14.93
N PRO A 2 -13.52 -9.56 -14.98
CA PRO A 2 -12.65 -9.05 -13.92
C PRO A 2 -13.38 -9.20 -12.58
N THR A 3 -12.68 -9.56 -11.51
CA THR A 3 -13.23 -9.47 -10.15
C THR A 3 -13.57 -8.02 -9.82
N ASP A 4 -14.46 -7.78 -8.85
CA ASP A 4 -14.79 -6.42 -8.39
C ASP A 4 -13.52 -5.63 -8.01
N ASP A 5 -12.54 -6.32 -7.40
CA ASP A 5 -11.23 -5.76 -7.07
C ASP A 5 -10.40 -5.36 -8.30
N ALA A 6 -10.42 -6.14 -9.38
CA ALA A 6 -9.69 -5.79 -10.60
C ALA A 6 -10.30 -4.57 -11.30
N ALA A 7 -11.63 -4.46 -11.31
CA ALA A 7 -12.33 -3.27 -11.82
C ALA A 7 -12.06 -2.04 -10.96
N LEU A 8 -12.06 -2.20 -9.63
CA LEU A 8 -11.68 -1.13 -8.68
C LEU A 8 -10.24 -0.65 -8.93
N VAL A 9 -9.27 -1.56 -9.03
CA VAL A 9 -7.88 -1.20 -9.31
C VAL A 9 -7.77 -0.50 -10.66
N ALA A 10 -8.43 -1.00 -11.70
CA ALA A 10 -8.45 -0.36 -13.01
C ALA A 10 -8.98 1.10 -12.95
N SER A 11 -9.99 1.37 -12.12
CA SER A 11 -10.52 2.72 -11.91
C SER A 11 -9.49 3.70 -11.32
N TRP A 12 -8.43 3.20 -10.68
CA TRP A 12 -7.37 4.03 -10.10
C TRP A 12 -6.26 4.38 -11.07
N ARG A 13 -6.23 3.80 -12.28
CA ARG A 13 -5.16 4.01 -13.27
C ARG A 13 -4.85 5.50 -13.52
N PRO A 14 -5.83 6.42 -13.69
CA PRO A 14 -5.52 7.84 -13.91
C PRO A 14 -4.73 8.49 -12.76
N ALA A 15 -4.98 8.07 -11.51
CA ALA A 15 -4.21 8.57 -10.36
C ALA A 15 -2.75 8.08 -10.38
N PHE A 16 -2.53 6.84 -10.83
CA PHE A 16 -1.18 6.28 -10.99
C PHE A 16 -0.45 6.85 -12.19
N GLU A 17 -1.15 7.19 -13.29
CA GLU A 17 -0.59 7.95 -14.41
C GLU A 17 -0.07 9.32 -13.93
N ALA A 18 -0.86 10.03 -13.13
CA ALA A 18 -0.46 11.31 -12.55
C ALA A 18 0.74 11.18 -11.59
N LEU A 19 0.79 10.12 -10.76
CA LEU A 19 1.94 9.83 -9.90
C LEU A 19 3.21 9.55 -10.72
N TYR A 20 3.09 8.71 -11.74
CA TYR A 20 4.20 8.34 -12.62
C TYR A 20 4.72 9.56 -13.40
N ALA A 21 3.83 10.41 -13.92
CA ALA A 21 4.20 11.61 -14.67
C ALA A 21 5.02 12.61 -13.83
N ARG A 22 4.85 12.62 -12.50
CA ARG A 22 5.62 13.46 -11.57
C ARG A 22 7.01 12.90 -11.26
N ASP A 23 7.26 11.62 -11.56
CA ASP A 23 8.53 10.94 -11.26
C ASP A 23 9.36 10.70 -12.53
N ALA A 24 10.04 11.77 -12.98
CA ALA A 24 10.91 11.71 -14.14
C ALA A 24 12.08 10.72 -13.97
N GLN A 25 12.47 10.40 -12.73
CA GLN A 25 13.55 9.44 -12.48
C GLN A 25 13.08 8.01 -12.78
N ASN A 26 11.89 7.64 -12.32
CA ASN A 26 11.29 6.34 -12.64
C ASN A 26 10.97 6.23 -14.14
N ALA A 27 10.38 7.29 -14.73
CA ALA A 27 9.97 7.28 -16.13
C ALA A 27 11.12 7.12 -17.14
N ARG A 28 12.37 7.43 -16.73
CA ARG A 28 13.58 7.17 -17.52
C ARG A 28 14.02 5.70 -17.52
N ARG A 29 13.56 4.91 -16.56
CA ARG A 29 14.04 3.53 -16.33
C ARG A 29 12.97 2.48 -16.59
N GLN A 30 11.71 2.82 -16.37
CA GLN A 30 10.59 1.91 -16.43
C GLN A 30 9.45 2.59 -17.18
N PRO A 31 8.89 1.99 -18.25
CA PRO A 31 7.71 2.53 -18.94
C PRO A 31 6.45 2.41 -18.07
N PHE A 32 5.45 3.27 -18.32
CA PHE A 32 4.23 3.32 -17.52
C PHE A 32 3.50 1.97 -17.43
N GLU A 33 3.37 1.22 -18.52
CA GLU A 33 2.68 -0.08 -18.47
C GLU A 33 3.39 -1.11 -17.58
N GLU A 34 4.72 -1.05 -17.49
CA GLU A 34 5.46 -1.90 -16.57
C GLU A 34 5.25 -1.48 -15.12
N TYR A 35 5.33 -0.17 -14.84
CA TYR A 35 4.98 0.38 -13.53
C TYR A 35 3.56 -0.04 -13.11
N TRP A 36 2.61 0.11 -14.03
CA TRP A 36 1.20 -0.21 -13.82
C TRP A 36 1.00 -1.70 -13.52
N ARG A 37 1.67 -2.59 -14.26
CA ARG A 37 1.66 -4.03 -13.96
C ARG A 37 2.11 -4.31 -12.53
N TRP A 38 3.17 -3.66 -12.05
CA TRP A 38 3.64 -3.86 -10.67
C TRP A 38 2.70 -3.28 -9.62
N VAL A 39 2.02 -2.16 -9.91
CA VAL A 39 0.94 -1.63 -9.07
C VAL A 39 -0.18 -2.67 -8.94
N GLN A 40 -0.63 -3.24 -10.06
CA GLN A 40 -1.66 -4.27 -10.08
C GLN A 40 -1.22 -5.52 -9.30
N THR A 41 0.01 -6.00 -9.52
CA THR A 41 0.57 -7.12 -8.76
C THR A 41 0.51 -6.85 -7.26
N TYR A 42 0.97 -5.68 -6.78
CA TYR A 42 0.93 -5.37 -5.35
C TYR A 42 -0.51 -5.35 -4.78
N LEU A 43 -1.45 -4.73 -5.49
CA LEU A 43 -2.82 -4.55 -5.01
C LEU A 43 -3.64 -5.85 -5.03
N LEU A 44 -3.46 -6.67 -6.07
CA LEU A 44 -4.29 -7.84 -6.34
C LEU A 44 -3.63 -9.16 -5.93
N GLU A 45 -2.34 -9.34 -6.21
CA GLU A 45 -1.65 -10.62 -6.09
C GLU A 45 -0.77 -10.69 -4.83
N GLY A 46 -0.08 -9.58 -4.53
CA GLY A 46 0.81 -9.42 -3.39
C GLY A 46 2.29 -9.54 -3.74
N GLY A 47 3.11 -9.71 -2.70
CA GLY A 47 4.56 -9.73 -2.83
C GLY A 47 5.24 -9.95 -1.49
N ALA A 48 6.49 -10.38 -1.52
CA ALA A 48 7.31 -10.62 -0.32
C ALA A 48 6.67 -11.57 0.72
N GLY A 49 5.93 -12.58 0.25
CA GLY A 49 5.25 -13.57 1.10
C GLY A 49 3.93 -13.10 1.69
N ASN A 50 3.40 -11.94 1.28
CA ASN A 50 2.09 -11.45 1.70
C ASN A 50 1.08 -11.50 0.53
N PRO A 51 -0.23 -11.71 0.81
CA PRO A 51 -1.29 -11.59 -0.19
C PRO A 51 -1.37 -10.18 -0.81
N GLY A 52 -2.16 -10.01 -1.88
CA GLY A 52 -2.49 -8.70 -2.42
C GLY A 52 -3.05 -7.75 -1.35
N TRP A 53 -2.74 -6.46 -1.46
CA TRP A 53 -3.17 -5.47 -0.47
C TRP A 53 -4.69 -5.47 -0.24
N LEU A 54 -5.50 -5.67 -1.29
CA LEU A 54 -6.96 -5.70 -1.14
C LEU A 54 -7.43 -6.89 -0.28
N ALA A 55 -6.80 -8.05 -0.42
CA ALA A 55 -7.05 -9.20 0.44
C ALA A 55 -6.59 -8.96 1.88
N GLN A 56 -5.42 -8.33 2.07
CA GLN A 56 -4.93 -7.93 3.40
C GLN A 56 -5.88 -6.94 4.07
N ARG A 57 -6.32 -5.89 3.36
CA ARG A 57 -7.30 -4.90 3.84
C ARG A 57 -8.58 -5.59 4.29
N THR A 58 -9.12 -6.50 3.50
CA THR A 58 -10.34 -7.26 3.86
C THR A 58 -10.13 -8.07 5.14
N THR A 59 -8.97 -8.72 5.28
CA THR A 59 -8.61 -9.50 6.47
C THR A 59 -8.48 -8.62 7.72
N LEU A 60 -7.88 -7.44 7.59
CA LEU A 60 -7.75 -6.47 8.69
C LEU A 60 -9.12 -5.95 9.13
N LEU A 61 -9.97 -5.51 8.20
CA LEU A 61 -11.29 -4.96 8.51
C LEU A 61 -12.24 -6.01 9.11
N ALA A 62 -12.07 -7.28 8.76
CA ALA A 62 -12.84 -8.38 9.34
C ALA A 62 -12.55 -8.57 10.85
N ARG A 63 -11.40 -8.11 11.36
CA ARG A 63 -11.05 -8.15 12.79
C ARG A 63 -11.71 -7.05 13.62
N VAL A 64 -12.06 -5.94 12.98
CA VAL A 64 -12.71 -4.79 13.62
C VAL A 64 -14.19 -5.07 13.73
N ARG A 65 -14.70 -5.24 14.96
CA ARG A 65 -16.12 -5.54 15.23
C ARG A 65 -16.97 -4.27 15.30
N ASP A 66 -16.38 -3.19 15.78
CA ASP A 66 -17.01 -1.87 15.81
C ASP A 66 -17.22 -1.34 14.38
N ALA A 67 -18.48 -1.05 14.04
CA ALA A 67 -18.86 -0.60 12.70
C ALA A 67 -18.33 0.80 12.38
N GLU A 68 -18.27 1.70 13.36
CA GLU A 68 -17.77 3.07 13.20
C GLU A 68 -16.25 3.04 13.00
N ALA A 69 -15.54 2.25 13.82
CA ALA A 69 -14.11 2.05 13.67
C ALA A 69 -13.78 1.43 12.31
N ARG A 70 -14.56 0.43 11.87
CA ARG A 70 -14.39 -0.19 10.54
C ARG A 70 -14.61 0.82 9.42
N ALA A 71 -15.66 1.65 9.51
CA ALA A 71 -15.96 2.70 8.53
C ALA A 71 -14.86 3.77 8.46
N ARG A 72 -14.26 4.12 9.62
CA ARG A 72 -13.12 5.04 9.70
C ARG A 72 -11.82 4.46 9.15
N LEU A 73 -11.55 3.17 9.40
CA LEU A 73 -10.32 2.49 8.99
C LEU A 73 -10.28 2.14 7.50
N ALA A 74 -11.42 1.79 6.91
CA ALA A 74 -11.51 1.39 5.51
C ALA A 74 -10.86 2.40 4.53
N PRO A 75 -11.18 3.71 4.57
CA PRO A 75 -10.54 4.68 3.69
C PRO A 75 -9.05 4.88 4.00
N GLN A 76 -8.62 4.78 5.27
CA GLN A 76 -7.21 4.91 5.63
C GLN A 76 -6.37 3.77 5.02
N LEU A 77 -6.86 2.53 5.11
CA LEU A 77 -6.20 1.37 4.51
C LEU A 77 -6.17 1.44 2.97
N GLU A 78 -7.22 1.98 2.35
CA GLU A 78 -7.22 2.19 0.90
C GLU A 78 -6.16 3.21 0.47
N VAL A 79 -6.13 4.38 1.12
CA VAL A 79 -5.14 5.44 0.85
C VAL A 79 -3.73 4.92 1.07
N LEU A 80 -3.48 4.24 2.19
CA LEU A 80 -2.17 3.68 2.51
C LEU A 80 -1.73 2.68 1.45
N GLY A 81 -2.60 1.74 1.07
CA GLY A 81 -2.29 0.74 0.05
C GLY A 81 -1.91 1.34 -1.29
N ARG A 82 -2.67 2.33 -1.76
CA ARG A 82 -2.39 3.02 -3.02
C ARG A 82 -1.06 3.77 -2.95
N ALA A 83 -0.76 4.39 -1.82
CA ALA A 83 0.48 5.14 -1.64
C ALA A 83 1.71 4.20 -1.60
N ILE A 84 1.61 3.04 -0.93
CA ILE A 84 2.66 2.02 -0.94
C ILE A 84 2.83 1.43 -2.34
N ALA A 85 1.72 1.09 -3.02
CA ALA A 85 1.75 0.57 -4.38
C ALA A 85 2.50 1.51 -5.33
N GLY A 86 2.20 2.81 -5.24
CA GLY A 86 2.74 3.81 -6.14
C GLY A 86 4.25 4.02 -5.99
N GLU A 87 4.81 3.75 -4.80
CA GLU A 87 6.24 3.87 -4.53
C GLU A 87 6.97 2.52 -4.74
N TRP A 88 6.41 1.40 -4.30
CA TRP A 88 7.04 0.08 -4.42
C TRP A 88 7.12 -0.43 -5.85
N ALA A 89 6.14 -0.08 -6.70
CA ALA A 89 6.04 -0.50 -8.09
C ALA A 89 7.06 0.16 -9.05
N LYS A 90 7.74 1.21 -8.58
CA LYS A 90 8.82 1.86 -9.32
C LYS A 90 9.98 0.89 -9.58
N ASP A 91 10.84 1.25 -10.52
CA ASP A 91 12.09 0.54 -10.76
C ASP A 91 12.87 0.36 -9.45
N SER A 92 13.50 -0.81 -9.31
CA SER A 92 14.18 -1.19 -8.08
C SER A 92 15.33 -0.25 -7.71
N ALA A 93 15.93 0.44 -8.69
CA ALA A 93 16.99 1.42 -8.48
C ALA A 93 16.48 2.81 -8.07
N THR A 94 15.16 3.07 -8.10
CA THR A 94 14.56 4.37 -7.79
C THR A 94 13.57 4.32 -6.63
N ARG A 95 12.95 3.17 -6.39
CA ARG A 95 12.00 2.99 -5.29
C ARG A 95 12.66 3.14 -3.92
N ARG A 96 11.90 3.69 -2.98
CA ARG A 96 12.30 3.87 -1.57
C ARG A 96 11.72 2.81 -0.64
N ILE A 97 10.76 2.02 -1.13
CA ILE A 97 10.17 0.89 -0.40
C ILE A 97 10.69 -0.40 -1.00
N HIS A 98 11.28 -1.24 -0.15
CA HIS A 98 11.83 -2.52 -0.55
C HIS A 98 10.84 -3.67 -0.31
N SER A 99 11.09 -4.83 -0.91
CA SER A 99 10.24 -6.00 -0.70
C SER A 99 10.57 -6.68 0.65
N THR A 100 11.84 -6.85 0.96
CA THR A 100 12.30 -7.59 2.16
C THR A 100 13.37 -6.84 2.96
N PHE A 101 13.62 -7.28 4.19
CA PHE A 101 14.66 -6.72 5.06
C PHE A 101 16.09 -6.86 4.49
N LEU A 102 16.33 -7.84 3.62
CA LEU A 102 17.62 -8.02 2.94
C LEU A 102 17.89 -6.91 1.92
N GLN A 103 16.84 -6.24 1.43
CA GLN A 103 16.95 -5.17 0.46
C GLN A 103 17.01 -3.78 1.09
N GLY A 104 16.54 -3.63 2.34
CA GLY A 104 16.61 -2.37 3.08
C GLY A 104 15.37 -2.06 3.92
N ARG A 105 15.30 -0.82 4.40
CA ARG A 105 14.15 -0.27 5.12
C ARG A 105 13.73 1.07 4.51
N PRO A 106 12.41 1.37 4.48
CA PRO A 106 11.32 0.48 4.87
C PRO A 106 11.09 -0.67 3.88
N ASN A 107 10.38 -1.72 4.31
CA ASN A 107 10.04 -2.85 3.43
C ASN A 107 8.67 -3.46 3.72
N LEU A 108 8.07 -4.02 2.66
CA LEU A 108 6.73 -4.62 2.70
C LEU A 108 6.61 -5.73 3.75
N MET A 109 7.64 -6.59 3.88
CA MET A 109 7.61 -7.69 4.85
C MET A 109 7.48 -7.19 6.30
N SER A 110 8.17 -6.11 6.65
CA SER A 110 8.14 -5.55 8.00
C SER A 110 6.81 -4.88 8.30
N TRP A 111 6.27 -4.11 7.34
CA TRP A 111 4.95 -3.48 7.49
C TRP A 111 3.81 -4.49 7.52
N GLY A 112 3.86 -5.55 6.68
CA GLY A 112 2.89 -6.65 6.73
C GLY A 112 2.87 -7.34 8.09
N ARG A 113 4.04 -7.65 8.66
CA ARG A 113 4.15 -8.21 10.02
C ARG A 113 3.63 -7.26 11.11
N ALA A 114 3.84 -5.95 10.95
CA ALA A 114 3.33 -4.96 11.88
C ALA A 114 1.79 -4.92 11.89
N LEU A 115 1.17 -4.89 10.71
CA LEU A 115 -0.28 -4.92 10.56
C LEU A 115 -0.89 -6.24 11.08
N GLU A 116 -0.27 -7.38 10.77
CA GLU A 116 -0.72 -8.68 11.26
C GLU A 116 -0.63 -8.78 12.80
N THR A 117 0.45 -8.24 13.38
CA THR A 117 0.63 -8.19 14.84
C THR A 117 -0.40 -7.27 15.50
N ALA A 118 -0.67 -6.11 14.89
CA ALA A 118 -1.73 -5.21 15.34
C ALA A 118 -3.09 -5.89 15.30
N ALA A 119 -3.43 -6.55 14.19
CA ALA A 119 -4.69 -7.27 14.03
C ALA A 119 -4.87 -8.43 15.00
N ARG A 120 -3.78 -9.10 15.42
CA ARG A 120 -3.82 -10.12 16.49
C ARG A 120 -4.08 -9.55 17.88
N ARG A 121 -3.67 -8.30 18.12
CA ARG A 121 -3.81 -7.61 19.42
C ARG A 121 -5.08 -6.77 19.52
N ASP A 122 -5.69 -6.48 18.38
CA ASP A 122 -6.90 -5.67 18.31
C ASP A 122 -8.05 -6.35 19.07
N THR A 123 -8.74 -5.59 19.90
CA THR A 123 -9.88 -6.06 20.69
C THR A 123 -11.18 -6.02 19.89
N GLY A 124 -11.12 -5.61 18.62
CA GLY A 124 -12.27 -5.37 17.75
C GLY A 124 -12.71 -3.91 17.69
N ASP A 125 -12.04 -3.01 18.42
CA ASP A 125 -12.26 -1.56 18.36
C ASP A 125 -11.43 -0.86 17.26
N GLY A 126 -10.55 -1.60 16.58
CA GLY A 126 -9.71 -1.10 15.49
C GLY A 126 -8.53 -0.24 15.94
N GLN A 127 -8.34 0.03 17.23
CA GLN A 127 -7.32 0.97 17.69
C GLN A 127 -5.89 0.48 17.42
N ALA A 128 -5.64 -0.83 17.58
CA ALA A 128 -4.33 -1.40 17.35
C ALA A 128 -3.97 -1.33 15.85
N ILE A 129 -4.93 -1.67 14.98
CA ILE A 129 -4.76 -1.58 13.53
C ILE A 129 -4.56 -0.12 13.11
N GLU A 130 -5.36 0.81 13.64
CA GLU A 130 -5.25 2.24 13.33
C GLU A 130 -3.89 2.82 13.74
N ALA A 131 -3.36 2.42 14.89
CA ALA A 131 -2.03 2.83 15.32
C ALA A 131 -0.94 2.32 14.37
N ALA A 132 -1.03 1.08 13.90
CA ALA A 132 -0.09 0.53 12.92
C ALA A 132 -0.18 1.23 11.56
N VAL A 133 -1.40 1.50 11.07
CA VAL A 133 -1.63 2.26 9.84
C VAL A 133 -1.00 3.66 9.93
N ARG A 134 -1.21 4.38 11.05
CA ARG A 134 -0.61 5.70 11.27
C ARG A 134 0.92 5.65 11.31
N ALA A 135 1.50 4.62 11.95
CA ALA A 135 2.96 4.47 12.00
C ALA A 135 3.55 4.26 10.60
N ILE A 136 2.94 3.39 9.78
CA ILE A 136 3.39 3.15 8.41
C ILE A 136 3.22 4.42 7.56
N GLN A 137 2.09 5.13 7.70
CA GLN A 137 1.85 6.38 6.99
C GLN A 137 2.92 7.43 7.35
N ALA A 138 3.28 7.57 8.63
CA ALA A 138 4.34 8.48 9.05
C ALA A 138 5.71 8.11 8.46
N GLU A 139 6.06 6.81 8.41
CA GLU A 139 7.27 6.35 7.72
C GLU A 139 7.23 6.70 6.22
N LEU A 140 6.09 6.47 5.56
CA LEU A 140 5.90 6.77 4.14
C LEU A 140 6.04 8.27 3.85
N ASP A 141 5.45 9.11 4.69
CA ASP A 141 5.55 10.57 4.53
C ASP A 141 6.97 11.08 4.80
N ALA A 142 7.71 10.45 5.72
CA ALA A 142 9.13 10.76 5.89
C ALA A 142 10.00 10.38 4.67
N LEU A 143 9.55 9.42 3.84
CA LEU A 143 10.20 9.14 2.56
C LEU A 143 9.90 10.21 1.53
N ARG A 144 8.85 11.01 1.67
CA ARG A 144 8.52 12.08 0.72
C ARG A 144 9.38 13.30 1.05
N VAL A 145 10.10 13.82 0.06
CA VAL A 145 10.85 15.08 0.22
C VAL A 145 9.82 16.21 0.46
N PRO A 146 10.09 17.19 1.33
CA PRO A 146 9.14 18.29 1.58
C PRO A 146 8.71 18.97 0.27
N GLY A 147 7.41 18.98 -0.01
CA GLY A 147 6.82 19.72 -1.14
C GLY A 147 5.84 18.96 -2.05
N ALA A 148 5.63 17.66 -1.87
CA ALA A 148 4.65 16.90 -2.66
C ALA A 148 3.34 16.70 -1.89
N VAL A 149 2.36 17.58 -2.13
CA VAL A 149 0.97 17.36 -1.73
C VAL A 149 0.22 16.71 -2.92
N LEU A 150 -0.61 15.70 -2.62
CA LEU A 150 -1.52 15.07 -3.59
C LEU A 150 -2.73 15.96 -3.85
#